data_AF-A0A498N9X1-F1
#
_entry.id   AF-A0A498N9X1-F1
#
_cell.length_a   1.000
_cell.length_b   1.000
_cell.length_c   1.000
_cell.angle_alpha   90.00
_cell.angle_beta   90.00
_cell.angle_gamma   90.00
#
_symmetry.space_group_name_H-M   'P 1'
#
loop_
_entity.id
_entity.type
_entity.pdbx_description
1 polymer ?
#
loop_
_entity_poly.entity_id
_entity_poly.type
_entity_poly.pdbx_seq_one_letter_code
_entity_poly.pdbx_strand_id
1 'polypeptide(L)'
;MWSFQNLLSLLTLLPWACSHSPNPFAGPQVTPTDPCYDETGAARRCIPEFINAAFGQEVSVSSVCGRPPSRSCSLVERDDRPAVRTCQVCDASDPRHAHPATYLTDLNSAHNLTCWQSENLQGSPLNVTLTLSLGKKFEITYVSLQFCSPRPESLAIYKSMDYGRTWTPYQFYSSQCRRMYNRPNKAAITKQNEQEALCTDGHTDLYPLSGGLIAFSTLDGRPSGKDFDSSPVLQDWVTVTDIRVVFSRPQHLRALPMSGRESEDPLGPPGTLPTYYYAVGDFQVGGRCKCNGHASRCVREKEGKLVCECKHNTEGPECDRCKPFHYDRPWQRATAKEANECLRKLHTDCCVLLKMR
;
A
#
# COMPACT_ATOMS: atom_id res chain seq x y z
N MET A 1 48.86 76.13 4.44
CA MET A 1 50.20 75.99 5.05
C MET A 1 50.26 74.60 5.67
N TRP A 2 50.91 73.66 4.98
CA TRP A 2 52.24 73.12 5.35
C TRP A 2 52.16 72.37 6.70
N SER A 3 52.01 71.04 6.74
CA SER A 3 52.91 69.93 6.36
C SER A 3 53.85 69.50 7.50
N PHE A 4 54.07 68.17 7.55
CA PHE A 4 55.15 67.41 8.22
C PHE A 4 55.00 67.10 9.74
N GLN A 5 55.28 65.90 10.27
CA GLN A 5 55.63 64.57 9.72
C GLN A 5 55.69 63.52 10.87
N ASN A 6 55.36 62.26 10.53
CA ASN A 6 55.95 60.97 10.94
C ASN A 6 56.13 60.48 12.40
N LEU A 7 55.68 59.22 12.63
CA LEU A 7 56.46 57.97 12.91
C LEU A 7 55.67 57.06 13.89
N LEU A 8 55.00 55.97 13.47
CA LEU A 8 55.36 54.52 13.57
C LEU A 8 53.98 53.78 13.70
N SER A 9 53.64 52.62 13.13
CA SER A 9 54.37 51.41 12.73
C SER A 9 53.58 50.63 11.67
N LEU A 10 54.33 49.95 10.79
CA LEU A 10 53.88 48.96 9.81
C LEU A 10 53.21 47.74 10.49
N LEU A 11 52.03 47.35 10.05
CA LEU A 11 51.47 46.00 10.23
C LEU A 11 51.10 45.45 8.85
N THR A 12 51.87 44.49 8.39
CA THR A 12 51.69 43.75 7.14
C THR A 12 50.47 42.83 7.22
N LEU A 13 49.51 43.01 6.31
CA LEU A 13 48.41 42.08 6.06
C LEU A 13 48.89 40.95 5.13
N LEU A 14 48.97 39.73 5.64
CA LEU A 14 49.04 38.49 4.85
C LEU A 14 47.61 37.99 4.58
N PRO A 15 47.25 37.59 3.34
CA PRO A 15 45.96 36.98 3.07
C PRO A 15 45.96 35.52 3.56
N TRP A 16 45.00 35.18 4.44
CA TRP A 16 44.69 33.80 4.77
C TRP A 16 44.18 33.06 3.54
N ALA A 17 45.03 32.19 2.97
CA ALA A 17 44.59 31.13 2.09
C ALA A 17 44.01 30.00 2.97
N CYS A 18 42.68 29.84 2.97
CA CYS A 18 42.04 28.65 3.51
C CYS A 18 42.33 27.45 2.58
N SER A 19 43.41 26.72 2.87
CA SER A 19 43.64 25.39 2.32
C SER A 19 42.63 24.40 2.92
N HIS A 20 41.57 24.07 2.16
CA HIS A 20 40.72 22.93 2.48
C HIS A 20 41.52 21.64 2.26
N SER A 21 41.93 20.99 3.34
CA SER A 21 42.42 19.61 3.31
C SER A 21 41.27 18.68 2.89
N PRO A 22 41.44 17.82 1.87
CA PRO A 22 40.43 16.84 1.52
C PRO A 22 40.33 15.79 2.64
N ASN A 23 39.10 15.52 3.03
CA ASN A 23 38.75 14.59 4.10
C ASN A 23 39.20 13.16 3.72
N PRO A 24 40.08 12.48 4.47
CA PRO A 24 40.66 11.19 4.09
C PRO A 24 39.71 9.99 4.23
N PHE A 25 38.44 10.23 4.58
CA PHE A 25 37.39 9.22 4.74
C PHE A 25 36.22 9.39 3.75
N ALA A 26 36.42 10.08 2.64
CA ALA A 26 35.52 9.96 1.51
C ALA A 26 35.71 8.58 0.86
N GLY A 27 34.94 7.58 1.31
CA GLY A 27 34.73 6.36 0.51
C GLY A 27 34.30 6.76 -0.91
N PRO A 28 34.65 5.97 -1.95
CA PRO A 28 34.38 6.35 -3.32
C PRO A 28 32.90 6.72 -3.45
N GLN A 29 32.62 7.97 -3.82
CA GLN A 29 31.30 8.34 -4.30
C GLN A 29 31.07 7.55 -5.57
N VAL A 30 30.40 6.40 -5.44
CA VAL A 30 29.87 5.65 -6.56
C VAL A 30 28.88 6.60 -7.22
N THR A 31 29.29 7.22 -8.33
CA THR A 31 28.34 7.86 -9.24
C THR A 31 27.23 6.83 -9.48
N PRO A 32 25.96 7.10 -9.17
CA PRO A 32 24.92 6.09 -9.33
C PRO A 32 24.84 5.75 -10.80
N THR A 33 25.44 4.62 -11.18
CA THR A 33 25.31 4.05 -12.51
C THR A 33 23.83 3.72 -12.67
N ASP A 34 23.24 4.17 -13.78
CA ASP A 34 21.82 3.95 -14.05
C ASP A 34 21.56 2.43 -14.00
N PRO A 35 20.74 1.91 -13.07
CA PRO A 35 20.60 0.47 -12.89
C PRO A 35 19.93 -0.21 -14.09
N CYS A 36 19.38 0.55 -15.04
CA CYS A 36 18.85 0.04 -16.31
C CYS A 36 19.91 -0.32 -17.35
N TYR A 37 21.19 0.00 -17.10
CA TYR A 37 22.29 -0.35 -17.99
C TYR A 37 23.38 -1.10 -17.20
N ASP A 38 24.08 -2.01 -17.87
CA ASP A 38 25.27 -2.65 -17.30
C ASP A 38 26.52 -1.77 -17.48
N GLU A 39 27.67 -2.25 -17.00
CA GLU A 39 28.94 -1.51 -17.07
C GLU A 39 29.42 -1.27 -18.51
N THR A 40 28.95 -2.08 -19.48
CA THR A 40 29.24 -1.93 -20.91
C THR A 40 28.28 -0.97 -21.61
N GLY A 41 27.24 -0.51 -20.90
CA GLY A 41 26.17 0.32 -21.46
C GLY A 41 25.07 -0.48 -22.16
N ALA A 42 25.09 -1.82 -22.08
CA ALA A 42 24.00 -2.64 -22.62
C ALA A 42 22.78 -2.55 -21.70
N ALA A 43 21.58 -2.56 -22.31
CA ALA A 43 20.34 -2.49 -21.57
C ALA A 43 20.12 -3.76 -20.74
N ARG A 44 19.66 -3.60 -19.49
CA ARG A 44 19.26 -4.70 -18.61
C ARG A 44 17.97 -4.35 -17.90
N ARG A 45 17.20 -5.35 -17.48
CA ARG A 45 15.96 -5.10 -16.72
C ARG A 45 16.23 -4.28 -15.46
N CYS A 46 15.46 -3.22 -15.27
CA CYS A 46 15.44 -2.43 -14.05
C CYS A 46 14.00 -2.27 -13.56
N ILE A 47 13.82 -2.40 -12.25
CA ILE A 47 12.50 -2.31 -11.60
C ILE A 47 12.56 -1.30 -10.46
N PRO A 48 11.47 -0.57 -10.19
CA PRO A 48 11.43 0.34 -9.06
C PRO A 48 11.59 -0.37 -7.72
N GLU A 49 12.03 0.39 -6.74
CA GLU A 49 12.12 -0.05 -5.35
C GLU A 49 10.77 -0.52 -4.82
N PHE A 50 10.83 -1.46 -3.88
CA PHE A 50 9.66 -1.96 -3.18
C PHE A 50 9.26 -0.97 -2.09
N ILE A 51 7.99 -0.56 -2.06
CA ILE A 51 7.48 0.42 -1.11
C ILE A 51 6.13 -0.02 -0.55
N ASN A 52 5.75 0.53 0.61
CA ASN A 52 4.35 0.57 1.01
C ASN A 52 3.65 1.70 0.23
N ALA A 53 2.88 1.34 -0.79
CA ALA A 53 2.19 2.30 -1.65
C ALA A 53 1.04 3.04 -0.94
N ALA A 54 0.58 2.53 0.22
CA ALA A 54 -0.44 3.17 1.04
C ALA A 54 0.12 4.28 1.93
N PHE A 55 1.43 4.26 2.23
CA PHE A 55 2.04 5.17 3.21
C PHE A 55 1.83 6.65 2.84
N GLY A 56 1.29 7.42 3.78
CA GLY A 56 1.00 8.84 3.62
C GLY A 56 -0.12 9.16 2.62
N GLN A 57 -0.85 8.16 2.11
CA GLN A 57 -1.98 8.36 1.21
C GLN A 57 -3.29 8.52 2.00
N GLU A 58 -4.18 9.36 1.50
CA GLU A 58 -5.51 9.53 2.08
C GLU A 58 -6.41 8.34 1.70
N VAL A 59 -7.02 7.71 2.70
CA VAL A 59 -7.94 6.59 2.53
C VAL A 59 -9.37 7.09 2.67
N SER A 60 -10.19 6.87 1.63
CA SER A 60 -11.62 7.16 1.68
C SER A 60 -12.35 6.08 2.45
N VAL A 61 -12.98 6.45 3.56
CA VAL A 61 -13.70 5.52 4.46
C VAL A 61 -15.19 5.83 4.48
N SER A 62 -16.03 4.81 4.65
CA SER A 62 -17.50 4.99 4.67
C SER A 62 -18.05 5.43 6.02
N SER A 63 -17.34 5.17 7.12
CA SER A 63 -17.78 5.48 8.48
C SER A 63 -16.58 5.86 9.35
N VAL A 64 -16.74 6.85 10.21
CA VAL A 64 -15.73 7.32 11.17
C VAL A 64 -16.44 7.77 12.43
N CYS A 65 -15.98 7.34 13.60
CA CYS A 65 -16.59 7.76 14.86
C CYS A 65 -16.34 9.24 15.19
N GLY A 66 -17.15 9.79 16.10
CA GLY A 66 -16.90 11.10 16.72
C GLY A 66 -17.80 12.24 16.24
N ARG A 67 -18.78 11.98 15.36
CA ARG A 67 -19.79 12.97 14.92
C ARG A 67 -21.20 12.35 14.84
N PRO A 68 -22.00 12.39 15.93
CA PRO A 68 -21.71 12.96 17.25
C PRO A 68 -20.73 12.11 18.07
N PRO A 69 -20.18 12.66 19.18
CA PRO A 69 -19.34 11.88 20.10
C PRO A 69 -20.04 10.60 20.57
N SER A 70 -19.35 9.46 20.48
CA SER A 70 -19.94 8.15 20.73
C SER A 70 -19.07 7.33 21.67
N ARG A 71 -19.70 6.67 22.66
CA ARG A 71 -19.02 5.77 23.59
C ARG A 71 -18.87 4.38 22.97
N SER A 72 -17.64 3.91 22.78
CA SER A 72 -17.33 2.54 22.34
C SER A 72 -16.68 1.76 23.49
N CYS A 73 -16.87 0.45 23.53
CA CYS A 73 -16.27 -0.41 24.55
C CYS A 73 -15.55 -1.60 23.91
N SER A 74 -14.32 -1.85 24.34
CA SER A 74 -13.53 -3.03 23.99
C SER A 74 -13.40 -3.97 25.18
N LEU A 75 -13.15 -5.24 24.87
CA LEU A 75 -12.68 -6.23 25.83
C LEU A 75 -11.16 -6.27 25.74
N VAL A 76 -10.50 -6.00 26.86
CA VAL A 76 -9.04 -6.08 26.95
C VAL A 76 -8.70 -7.31 27.77
N GLU A 77 -7.99 -8.25 27.16
CA GLU A 77 -7.39 -9.37 27.87
C GLU A 77 -6.08 -8.92 28.54
N ARG A 78 -5.92 -9.31 29.80
CA ARG A 78 -4.64 -9.25 30.52
C ARG A 78 -4.25 -10.67 30.84
N ASP A 79 -2.96 -10.98 30.70
CA ASP A 79 -2.42 -12.28 31.09
C ASP A 79 -2.89 -12.64 32.52
N ASP A 80 -3.49 -13.82 32.64
CA ASP A 80 -3.94 -14.45 33.89
C ASP A 80 -5.13 -13.77 34.62
N ARG A 81 -5.90 -12.91 33.94
CA ARG A 81 -7.12 -12.27 34.49
C ARG A 81 -8.30 -12.30 33.51
N PRO A 82 -9.56 -12.34 34.02
CA PRO A 82 -10.74 -12.26 33.17
C PRO A 82 -10.75 -10.96 32.36
N ALA A 83 -11.21 -11.04 31.11
CA ALA A 83 -11.26 -9.90 30.19
C ALA A 83 -12.04 -8.73 30.81
N VAL A 84 -11.43 -7.54 30.85
CA VAL A 84 -12.04 -6.34 31.42
C VAL A 84 -12.64 -5.50 30.30
N ARG A 85 -13.90 -5.11 30.47
CA ARG A 85 -14.59 -4.19 29.54
C ARG A 85 -14.11 -2.76 29.82
N THR A 86 -13.39 -2.18 28.88
CA THR A 86 -12.93 -0.78 28.93
C THR A 86 -13.73 0.03 27.91
N CYS A 87 -14.28 1.16 28.32
CA CYS A 87 -15.05 2.03 27.44
C CYS A 87 -14.37 3.38 27.29
N GLN A 88 -14.29 3.86 26.05
CA GLN A 88 -13.71 5.14 25.68
C GLN A 88 -14.73 5.94 24.89
N VAL A 89 -14.60 7.26 24.91
CA VAL A 89 -15.43 8.16 24.11
C VAL A 89 -14.62 8.54 22.89
N CYS A 90 -15.18 8.30 21.70
CA CYS A 90 -14.62 8.84 20.47
C CYS A 90 -15.26 10.21 20.20
N ASP A 91 -14.43 11.24 20.09
CA ASP A 91 -14.83 12.61 19.76
C ASP A 91 -13.90 13.14 18.66
N ALA A 92 -14.47 13.49 17.51
CA ALA A 92 -13.68 14.02 16.39
C ALA A 92 -13.14 15.43 16.64
N SER A 93 -13.59 16.10 17.71
CA SER A 93 -13.18 17.45 18.09
C SER A 93 -11.96 17.47 19.02
N ASP A 94 -11.70 16.39 19.78
CA ASP A 94 -10.52 16.24 20.63
C ASP A 94 -9.47 15.34 19.94
N PRO A 95 -8.31 15.87 19.54
CA PRO A 95 -7.26 15.08 18.88
C PRO A 95 -6.79 13.84 19.65
N ARG A 96 -6.94 13.81 20.98
CA ARG A 96 -6.55 12.64 21.82
C ARG A 96 -7.56 11.51 21.79
N HIS A 97 -8.79 11.81 21.39
CA HIS A 97 -9.92 10.88 21.34
C HIS A 97 -10.50 10.75 19.92
N ALA A 98 -9.84 11.38 18.94
CA ALA A 98 -10.19 11.31 17.53
C ALA A 98 -9.52 10.11 16.87
N HIS A 99 -10.26 9.44 15.99
CA HIS A 99 -9.80 8.26 15.25
C HIS A 99 -9.98 8.45 13.72
N PRO A 100 -9.32 9.46 13.12
CA PRO A 100 -9.47 9.78 11.69
C PRO A 100 -8.91 8.70 10.76
N ALA A 101 -9.32 8.74 9.49
CA ALA A 101 -8.81 7.82 8.45
C ALA A 101 -7.31 7.97 8.17
N THR A 102 -6.70 9.10 8.51
CA THR A 102 -5.26 9.34 8.35
C THR A 102 -4.40 8.40 9.20
N TYR A 103 -4.96 7.83 10.27
CA TYR A 103 -4.28 6.82 11.11
C TYR A 103 -4.22 5.43 10.47
N LEU A 104 -4.75 5.25 9.26
CA LEU A 104 -4.59 4.00 8.52
C LEU A 104 -3.23 3.90 7.83
N THR A 105 -2.61 5.04 7.52
CA THR A 105 -1.47 5.12 6.61
C THR A 105 -0.35 6.03 7.12
N ASP A 106 -0.42 6.43 8.39
CA ASP A 106 0.59 7.24 9.07
C ASP A 106 1.83 6.42 9.45
N LEU A 107 2.79 7.09 10.08
CA LEU A 107 4.00 6.44 10.58
C LEU A 107 3.68 5.65 11.84
N ASN A 108 3.34 4.38 11.64
CA ASN A 108 3.04 3.49 12.74
C ASN A 108 4.29 2.85 13.35
N SER A 109 4.28 2.61 14.66
CA SER A 109 5.32 1.91 15.41
C SER A 109 4.68 1.02 16.46
N ALA A 110 5.27 -0.14 16.75
CA ALA A 110 4.70 -1.12 17.69
C ALA A 110 4.36 -0.56 19.08
N HIS A 111 5.03 0.51 19.51
CA HIS A 111 4.82 1.17 20.80
C HIS A 111 3.82 2.33 20.78
N ASN A 112 3.47 2.85 19.60
CA ASN A 112 2.58 4.00 19.45
C ASN A 112 1.60 3.74 18.31
N LEU A 113 0.67 2.83 18.57
CA LEU A 113 -0.35 2.42 17.62
C LEU A 113 -1.47 3.47 17.58
N THR A 114 -1.52 4.23 16.49
CA THR A 114 -2.68 5.04 16.11
C THR A 114 -3.72 4.11 15.48
N CYS A 115 -5.01 4.41 15.67
CA CYS A 115 -6.09 3.56 15.17
C CYS A 115 -7.21 4.41 14.58
N TRP A 116 -7.58 4.15 13.34
CA TRP A 116 -8.87 4.55 12.80
C TRP A 116 -9.98 3.68 13.41
N GLN A 117 -11.16 4.26 13.62
CA GLN A 117 -12.32 3.56 14.19
C GLN A 117 -13.61 3.95 13.46
N SER A 118 -14.42 2.94 13.12
CA SER A 118 -15.77 3.14 12.57
C SER A 118 -16.75 3.64 13.65
N GLU A 119 -17.92 4.09 13.21
CA GLU A 119 -19.05 4.31 14.14
C GLU A 119 -19.51 3.00 14.80
N ASN A 120 -20.28 3.14 15.88
CA ASN A 120 -20.95 2.01 16.51
C ASN A 120 -22.10 1.53 15.62
N LEU A 121 -21.98 0.33 15.08
CA LEU A 121 -22.95 -0.29 14.19
C LEU A 121 -23.95 -1.13 15.00
N GLN A 122 -25.23 -1.08 14.61
CA GLN A 122 -26.32 -1.85 15.19
C GLN A 122 -26.92 -2.77 14.12
N GLY A 123 -26.93 -4.07 14.37
CA GLY A 123 -27.37 -5.07 13.40
C GLY A 123 -26.28 -5.48 12.41
N SER A 124 -26.45 -6.65 11.81
CA SER A 124 -25.51 -7.27 10.86
C SER A 124 -26.34 -7.88 9.72
N PRO A 125 -25.92 -7.75 8.45
CA PRO A 125 -24.65 -7.22 7.96
C PRO A 125 -24.70 -5.70 7.66
N LEU A 126 -23.74 -4.93 8.18
CA LEU A 126 -23.49 -3.55 7.80
C LEU A 126 -22.09 -3.44 7.23
N ASN A 127 -21.99 -2.98 5.98
CA ASN A 127 -20.73 -2.93 5.26
C ASN A 127 -19.98 -1.63 5.57
N VAL A 128 -18.75 -1.74 6.08
CA VAL A 128 -17.82 -0.61 6.21
C VAL A 128 -16.71 -0.77 5.19
N THR A 129 -16.43 0.29 4.43
CA THR A 129 -15.49 0.23 3.32
C THR A 129 -14.32 1.17 3.52
N LEU A 130 -13.10 0.68 3.25
CA LEU A 130 -11.87 1.46 3.13
C LEU A 130 -11.45 1.43 1.66
N THR A 131 -11.27 2.59 1.02
CA THR A 131 -10.85 2.69 -0.38
C THR A 131 -9.58 3.52 -0.49
N LEU A 132 -8.52 2.93 -1.03
CA LEU A 132 -7.22 3.55 -1.26
C LEU A 132 -6.97 3.67 -2.76
N SER A 133 -6.72 4.90 -3.22
CA SER A 133 -6.37 5.20 -4.61
C SER A 133 -4.87 5.47 -4.75
N LEU A 134 -4.17 4.66 -5.54
CA LEU A 134 -2.70 4.77 -5.69
C LEU A 134 -2.29 5.80 -6.75
N GLY A 135 -3.21 6.23 -7.62
CA GLY A 135 -2.96 7.23 -8.67
C GLY A 135 -2.09 6.76 -9.85
N LYS A 136 -1.54 5.54 -9.77
CA LYS A 136 -0.77 4.85 -10.83
C LYS A 136 -0.98 3.33 -10.69
N LYS A 137 -0.71 2.58 -11.77
CA LYS A 137 -0.63 1.11 -11.71
C LYS A 137 0.59 0.65 -10.90
N PHE A 138 0.34 -0.20 -9.91
CA PHE A 138 1.34 -0.90 -9.12
C PHE A 138 1.25 -2.41 -9.35
N GLU A 139 2.38 -3.10 -9.17
CA GLU A 139 2.43 -4.55 -9.02
C GLU A 139 2.50 -4.86 -7.52
N ILE A 140 1.37 -5.28 -6.96
CA ILE A 140 1.19 -5.50 -5.53
C ILE A 140 1.60 -6.92 -5.16
N THR A 141 2.44 -7.03 -4.14
CA THR A 141 2.89 -8.30 -3.56
C THR A 141 1.99 -8.70 -2.39
N TYR A 142 1.60 -7.74 -1.54
CA TYR A 142 0.69 -8.01 -0.44
C TYR A 142 -0.19 -6.82 -0.07
N VAL A 143 -1.29 -7.13 0.60
CA VAL A 143 -2.15 -6.17 1.30
C VAL A 143 -2.28 -6.64 2.74
N SER A 144 -1.97 -5.79 3.71
CA SER A 144 -2.08 -6.14 5.13
C SER A 144 -2.86 -5.09 5.93
N LEU A 145 -3.63 -5.58 6.90
CA LEU A 145 -4.35 -4.76 7.86
C LEU A 145 -4.04 -5.24 9.28
N GLN A 146 -3.59 -4.32 10.13
CA GLN A 146 -3.39 -4.55 11.55
C GLN A 146 -4.56 -3.96 12.32
N PHE A 147 -5.31 -4.80 13.04
CA PHE A 147 -6.53 -4.40 13.74
C PHE A 147 -6.27 -4.01 15.19
N CYS A 148 -6.93 -2.95 15.65
CA CYS A 148 -7.00 -2.56 17.06
C CYS A 148 -8.24 -3.16 17.74
N SER A 149 -9.25 -3.50 16.96
CA SER A 149 -10.40 -4.32 17.37
C SER A 149 -10.15 -5.80 17.07
N PRO A 150 -11.04 -6.72 17.49
CA PRO A 150 -11.05 -8.07 16.93
C PRO A 150 -11.20 -8.00 15.41
N ARG A 151 -10.57 -8.95 14.71
CA ARG A 151 -10.68 -9.06 13.25
C ARG A 151 -12.14 -9.30 12.85
N PRO A 152 -12.62 -8.80 11.70
CA PRO A 152 -13.94 -9.14 11.19
C PRO A 152 -14.08 -10.66 10.98
N GLU A 153 -15.29 -11.19 11.17
CA GLU A 153 -15.59 -12.57 10.80
C GLU A 153 -15.67 -12.71 9.28
N SER A 154 -16.23 -11.71 8.60
CA SER A 154 -16.25 -11.67 7.14
C SER A 154 -15.68 -10.37 6.60
N LEU A 155 -14.68 -10.49 5.73
CA LEU A 155 -13.97 -9.40 5.06
C LEU A 155 -13.77 -9.75 3.59
N ALA A 156 -13.83 -8.75 2.72
CA ALA A 156 -13.52 -8.88 1.30
C ALA A 156 -12.53 -7.80 0.87
N ILE A 157 -11.54 -8.17 0.07
CA ILE A 157 -10.60 -7.27 -0.58
C ILE A 157 -10.94 -7.27 -2.07
N TYR A 158 -11.09 -6.08 -2.63
CA TYR A 158 -11.31 -5.82 -4.04
C TYR A 158 -10.17 -4.96 -4.58
N LYS A 159 -9.92 -5.09 -5.88
CA LYS A 159 -9.00 -4.25 -6.62
C LYS A 159 -9.65 -3.62 -7.84
N SER A 160 -9.14 -2.46 -8.24
CA SER A 160 -9.39 -1.85 -9.53
C SER A 160 -8.11 -1.84 -10.35
N MET A 161 -8.24 -1.87 -11.68
CA MET A 161 -7.14 -1.71 -12.64
C MET A 161 -7.35 -0.50 -13.56
N ASP A 162 -8.42 0.25 -13.35
CA ASP A 162 -8.94 1.31 -14.22
C ASP A 162 -9.29 2.59 -13.44
N TYR A 163 -8.55 2.85 -12.36
CA TYR A 163 -8.67 4.06 -11.53
C TYR A 163 -10.03 4.18 -10.83
N GLY A 164 -10.51 3.07 -10.26
CA GLY A 164 -11.71 3.01 -9.42
C GLY A 164 -13.04 2.87 -10.16
N ARG A 165 -13.03 2.73 -11.49
CA ARG A 165 -14.26 2.60 -12.31
C ARG A 165 -14.90 1.22 -12.17
N THR A 166 -14.08 0.17 -12.25
CA THR A 166 -14.53 -1.21 -12.04
C THR A 166 -13.78 -1.84 -10.86
N TRP A 167 -14.47 -2.76 -10.19
CA TRP A 167 -13.98 -3.44 -9.01
C TRP A 167 -14.07 -4.95 -9.21
N THR A 168 -12.94 -5.62 -9.05
CA THR A 168 -12.83 -7.08 -9.15
C THR A 168 -12.44 -7.66 -7.81
N PRO A 169 -12.96 -8.85 -7.44
CA PRO A 169 -12.62 -9.47 -6.17
C PRO A 169 -11.15 -9.89 -6.17
N TYR A 170 -10.49 -9.67 -5.05
CA TYR A 170 -9.07 -9.98 -4.86
C TYR A 170 -8.87 -11.14 -3.88
N GLN A 171 -9.52 -11.05 -2.71
CA GLN A 171 -9.47 -12.07 -1.66
C GLN A 171 -10.71 -11.98 -0.76
N PHE A 172 -11.20 -13.12 -0.30
CA PHE A 172 -12.27 -13.20 0.70
C PHE A 172 -11.81 -13.93 1.96
N TYR A 173 -12.30 -13.46 3.10
CA TYR A 173 -12.14 -14.10 4.40
C TYR A 173 -13.52 -14.27 5.02
N SER A 174 -13.90 -15.50 5.38
CA SER A 174 -15.18 -15.81 6.03
C SER A 174 -15.19 -17.24 6.57
N SER A 175 -15.81 -17.48 7.72
CA SER A 175 -16.09 -18.84 8.19
C SER A 175 -17.19 -19.53 7.36
N GLN A 176 -18.03 -18.73 6.67
CA GLN A 176 -19.17 -19.20 5.87
C GLN A 176 -19.06 -18.73 4.42
N CYS A 177 -17.90 -18.96 3.78
CA CYS A 177 -17.61 -18.60 2.39
C CYS A 177 -18.75 -18.85 1.39
N ARG A 178 -19.40 -20.03 1.48
CA ARG A 178 -20.47 -20.41 0.56
C ARG A 178 -21.75 -19.60 0.76
N ARG A 179 -22.11 -19.27 2.01
CA ARG A 179 -23.32 -18.50 2.31
C ARG A 179 -23.11 -17.01 2.09
N MET A 180 -21.91 -16.51 2.41
CA MET A 180 -21.62 -15.08 2.40
C MET A 180 -21.21 -14.56 1.02
N TYR A 181 -20.32 -15.28 0.34
CA TYR A 181 -19.72 -14.84 -0.93
C TYR A 181 -19.99 -15.80 -2.09
N ASN A 182 -20.80 -16.85 -1.87
CA ASN A 182 -21.07 -17.91 -2.84
C ASN A 182 -19.79 -18.55 -3.41
N ARG A 183 -18.75 -18.68 -2.57
CA ARG A 183 -17.46 -19.26 -2.95
C ARG A 183 -17.17 -20.54 -2.15
N PRO A 184 -16.41 -21.50 -2.72
CA PRO A 184 -15.90 -22.63 -1.95
C PRO A 184 -14.90 -22.13 -0.89
N ASN A 185 -14.86 -22.80 0.26
CA ASN A 185 -13.82 -22.56 1.26
C ASN A 185 -12.53 -23.28 0.82
N LYS A 186 -11.41 -22.55 0.78
CA LYS A 186 -10.07 -23.04 0.38
C LYS A 186 -10.08 -23.79 -0.95
N ALA A 187 -10.66 -23.17 -1.98
CA ALA A 187 -10.60 -23.72 -3.33
C ALA A 187 -9.15 -23.83 -3.81
N ALA A 188 -8.82 -24.91 -4.52
CA ALA A 188 -7.51 -25.08 -5.12
C ALA A 188 -7.35 -24.18 -6.36
N ILE A 189 -6.21 -23.49 -6.47
CA ILE A 189 -5.84 -22.76 -7.67
C ILE A 189 -5.08 -23.70 -8.61
N THR A 190 -5.56 -23.81 -9.84
CA THR A 190 -4.90 -24.50 -10.93
C THR A 190 -4.37 -23.47 -11.93
N LYS A 191 -3.58 -23.92 -12.91
CA LYS A 191 -3.06 -23.03 -13.98
C LYS A 191 -4.17 -22.36 -14.81
N GLN A 192 -5.38 -22.90 -14.81
CA GLN A 192 -6.51 -22.39 -15.60
C GLN A 192 -7.25 -21.24 -14.90
N ASN A 193 -7.19 -21.14 -13.57
CA ASN A 193 -7.93 -20.15 -12.78
C ASN A 193 -7.02 -19.32 -11.87
N GLU A 194 -5.79 -19.03 -12.31
CA GLU A 194 -4.80 -18.25 -11.56
C GLU A 194 -5.18 -16.79 -11.32
N GLN A 195 -6.31 -16.31 -11.81
CA GLN A 195 -6.88 -14.98 -11.50
C GLN A 195 -8.13 -15.07 -10.64
N GLU A 196 -8.47 -16.26 -10.13
CA GLU A 196 -9.63 -16.41 -9.25
C GLU A 196 -9.30 -15.93 -7.84
N ALA A 197 -10.24 -15.19 -7.25
CA ALA A 197 -10.20 -14.78 -5.87
C ALA A 197 -10.70 -15.91 -4.97
N LEU A 198 -9.88 -16.29 -3.99
CA LEU A 198 -10.20 -17.36 -3.05
C LEU A 198 -11.00 -16.85 -1.85
N CYS A 199 -11.65 -17.79 -1.17
CA CYS A 199 -12.21 -17.56 0.15
C CYS A 199 -11.58 -18.54 1.16
N THR A 200 -11.14 -18.02 2.30
CA THR A 200 -10.51 -18.81 3.37
C THR A 200 -11.03 -18.41 4.75
N ASP A 201 -11.00 -19.35 5.68
CA ASP A 201 -11.31 -19.15 7.11
C ASP A 201 -10.05 -18.90 7.96
N GLY A 202 -8.84 -18.93 7.37
CA GLY A 202 -7.56 -18.95 8.10
C GLY A 202 -7.22 -17.73 8.96
N HIS A 203 -8.07 -16.70 8.98
CA HIS A 203 -7.90 -15.50 9.83
C HIS A 203 -9.22 -15.04 10.45
N THR A 204 -10.23 -15.93 10.52
CA THR A 204 -11.54 -15.63 11.12
C THR A 204 -11.64 -16.05 12.58
N ASP A 205 -10.53 -16.45 13.21
CA ASP A 205 -10.52 -16.73 14.64
C ASP A 205 -10.67 -15.43 15.44
N LEU A 206 -11.41 -15.49 16.55
CA LEU A 206 -11.65 -14.34 17.42
C LEU A 206 -10.34 -13.78 18.01
N TYR A 207 -9.38 -14.66 18.29
CA TYR A 207 -8.11 -14.31 18.92
C TYR A 207 -7.05 -13.92 17.89
N PRO A 208 -6.26 -12.87 18.12
CA PRO A 208 -6.27 -12.01 19.32
C PRO A 208 -7.38 -10.93 19.25
N LEU A 209 -7.86 -10.48 20.41
CA LEU A 209 -8.88 -9.42 20.51
C LEU A 209 -8.36 -8.03 20.10
N SER A 210 -7.04 -7.85 20.07
CA SER A 210 -6.35 -6.64 19.60
C SER A 210 -5.00 -7.04 18.99
N GLY A 211 -4.52 -6.27 18.02
CA GLY A 211 -3.30 -6.57 17.28
C GLY A 211 -3.44 -7.69 16.25
N GLY A 212 -4.67 -8.07 15.90
CA GLY A 212 -4.92 -9.10 14.89
C GLY A 212 -4.41 -8.65 13.52
N LEU A 213 -3.63 -9.51 12.85
CA LEU A 213 -3.12 -9.23 11.50
C LEU A 213 -3.90 -10.05 10.47
N ILE A 214 -4.32 -9.38 9.39
CA ILE A 214 -4.75 -10.03 8.15
C ILE A 214 -3.75 -9.63 7.07
N ALA A 215 -3.07 -10.61 6.48
CA ALA A 215 -2.15 -10.40 5.38
C ALA A 215 -2.57 -11.24 4.18
N PHE A 216 -2.82 -10.58 3.07
CA PHE A 216 -3.12 -11.19 1.78
C PHE A 216 -1.87 -11.10 0.90
N SER A 217 -1.31 -12.24 0.50
CA SER A 217 -0.22 -12.32 -0.47
C SER A 217 -0.79 -12.66 -1.85
N THR A 218 -0.48 -11.86 -2.86
CA THR A 218 -1.14 -11.94 -4.17
C THR A 218 -0.77 -13.19 -4.95
N LEU A 219 0.46 -13.69 -4.79
CA LEU A 219 1.01 -14.86 -5.48
C LEU A 219 0.92 -16.16 -4.68
N ASP A 220 0.42 -16.12 -3.44
CA ASP A 220 0.35 -17.30 -2.59
C ASP A 220 -0.60 -18.36 -3.17
N GLY A 221 -0.17 -19.61 -3.14
CA GLY A 221 -0.89 -20.75 -3.72
C GLY A 221 -1.02 -20.75 -5.25
N ARG A 222 -0.40 -19.82 -6.00
CA ARG A 222 -0.52 -19.74 -7.47
C ARG A 222 0.61 -20.50 -8.17
N PRO A 223 0.32 -21.54 -8.99
CA PRO A 223 1.34 -22.40 -9.60
C PRO A 223 2.41 -21.66 -10.42
N SER A 224 2.02 -20.66 -11.23
CA SER A 224 2.95 -19.90 -12.06
C SER A 224 3.70 -18.80 -11.30
N GLY A 225 3.53 -18.69 -9.97
CA GLY A 225 4.22 -17.68 -9.16
C GLY A 225 5.76 -17.81 -9.20
N LYS A 226 6.27 -19.04 -9.39
CA LYS A 226 7.71 -19.29 -9.57
C LYS A 226 8.26 -18.76 -10.90
N ASP A 227 7.41 -18.63 -11.90
CA ASP A 227 7.75 -18.14 -13.24
C ASP A 227 6.94 -16.87 -13.57
N PHE A 228 6.86 -15.96 -12.59
CA PHE A 228 6.09 -14.73 -12.69
C PHE A 228 6.51 -13.85 -13.87
N ASP A 229 7.81 -13.81 -14.18
CA ASP A 229 8.35 -13.00 -15.27
C ASP A 229 7.84 -13.44 -16.65
N SER A 230 7.46 -14.72 -16.82
CA SER A 230 6.92 -15.26 -18.06
C SER A 230 5.38 -15.34 -18.09
N SER A 231 4.72 -15.20 -16.94
CA SER A 231 3.26 -15.35 -16.80
C SER A 231 2.53 -14.01 -16.93
N PRO A 232 1.98 -13.65 -18.11
CA PRO A 232 1.19 -12.44 -18.27
C PRO A 232 -0.09 -12.46 -17.40
N VAL A 233 -0.63 -13.66 -17.16
CA VAL A 233 -1.82 -13.88 -16.32
C VAL A 233 -1.57 -13.38 -14.90
N LEU A 234 -0.41 -13.71 -14.31
CA LEU A 234 -0.08 -13.25 -12.96
C LEU A 234 0.40 -11.79 -12.94
N GLN A 235 1.07 -11.31 -13.99
CA GLN A 235 1.44 -9.89 -14.11
C GLN A 235 0.20 -8.99 -14.08
N ASP A 236 -0.88 -9.39 -14.76
CA ASP A 236 -2.16 -8.70 -14.69
C ASP A 236 -2.88 -8.92 -13.35
N TRP A 237 -2.76 -10.11 -12.76
CA TRP A 237 -3.31 -10.39 -11.43
C TRP A 237 -2.75 -9.49 -10.32
N VAL A 238 -1.44 -9.20 -10.35
CA VAL A 238 -0.82 -8.32 -9.36
C VAL A 238 -0.98 -6.84 -9.69
N THR A 239 -1.46 -6.51 -10.89
CA THR A 239 -1.66 -5.13 -11.33
C THR A 239 -2.88 -4.52 -10.64
N VAL A 240 -2.68 -3.37 -10.01
CA VAL A 240 -3.69 -2.64 -9.25
C VAL A 240 -3.50 -1.13 -9.40
N THR A 241 -4.60 -0.37 -9.53
CA THR A 241 -4.62 1.10 -9.37
C THR A 241 -5.24 1.52 -8.04
N ASP A 242 -6.21 0.76 -7.53
CA ASP A 242 -6.94 1.08 -6.31
C ASP A 242 -7.28 -0.21 -5.55
N ILE A 243 -7.25 -0.15 -4.22
CA ILE A 243 -7.64 -1.24 -3.33
C ILE A 243 -8.88 -0.80 -2.54
N ARG A 244 -9.84 -1.70 -2.39
CA ARG A 244 -10.99 -1.52 -1.52
C ARG A 244 -11.14 -2.70 -0.59
N VAL A 245 -11.24 -2.44 0.70
CA VAL A 245 -11.51 -3.44 1.73
C VAL A 245 -12.92 -3.22 2.25
N VAL A 246 -13.70 -4.29 2.37
CA VAL A 246 -15.09 -4.27 2.84
C VAL A 246 -15.20 -5.19 4.05
N PHE A 247 -15.57 -4.62 5.20
CA PHE A 247 -15.90 -5.36 6.42
C PHE A 247 -17.40 -5.63 6.42
N SER A 248 -17.80 -6.90 6.44
CA SER A 248 -19.20 -7.29 6.23
C SER A 248 -19.86 -7.86 7.48
N ARG A 249 -19.13 -8.65 8.28
CA ARG A 249 -19.64 -9.20 9.55
C ARG A 249 -18.62 -9.07 10.68
N PRO A 250 -19.06 -8.65 11.88
CA PRO A 250 -18.21 -8.67 13.06
C PRO A 250 -18.09 -10.07 13.63
N GLN A 251 -17.12 -10.24 14.53
CA GLN A 251 -17.08 -11.39 15.40
C GLN A 251 -18.17 -11.28 16.47
N HIS A 252 -18.92 -12.37 16.68
CA HIS A 252 -19.89 -12.43 17.77
C HIS A 252 -19.17 -12.84 19.07
N LEU A 253 -18.88 -11.88 19.94
CA LEU A 253 -18.24 -12.07 21.26
C LEU A 253 -19.07 -12.87 22.28
N ARG A 254 -20.20 -13.47 21.87
CA ARG A 254 -21.14 -14.21 22.73
C ARG A 254 -20.56 -15.52 23.28
N ALA A 255 -19.37 -15.92 22.82
CA ALA A 255 -18.71 -17.18 23.15
C ALA A 255 -17.69 -17.10 24.31
N LEU A 256 -17.46 -15.93 24.93
CA LEU A 256 -16.54 -15.80 26.06
C LEU A 256 -17.28 -16.02 27.40
N PRO A 257 -16.84 -16.95 28.27
CA PRO A 257 -17.40 -17.12 29.61
C PRO A 257 -16.99 -15.91 30.48
N MET A 258 -17.90 -14.96 30.64
CA MET A 258 -17.70 -13.81 31.52
C MET A 258 -17.84 -14.26 32.99
N SER A 259 -16.74 -14.31 33.74
CA SER A 259 -16.77 -14.41 35.21
C SER A 259 -16.80 -13.00 35.80
N GLY A 260 -17.99 -12.56 36.18
CA GLY A 260 -18.22 -11.26 36.83
C GLY A 260 -19.70 -11.09 37.10
N ARG A 261 -20.04 -10.86 38.37
CA ARG A 261 -21.37 -10.60 38.93
C ARG A 261 -22.38 -10.10 37.89
N GLU A 262 -23.56 -10.73 37.88
CA GLU A 262 -24.81 -10.15 37.40
C GLU A 262 -24.94 -8.73 37.98
N SER A 263 -24.39 -7.78 37.23
CA SER A 263 -24.72 -6.38 37.31
C SER A 263 -25.64 -6.20 36.14
N GLU A 264 -26.86 -5.80 36.45
CA GLU A 264 -27.92 -5.45 35.52
C GLU A 264 -27.40 -4.39 34.53
N ASP A 265 -26.76 -4.84 33.45
CA ASP A 265 -26.81 -4.20 32.14
C ASP A 265 -26.31 -5.17 31.05
N PRO A 266 -27.04 -6.26 30.77
CA PRO A 266 -26.74 -7.13 29.65
C PRO A 266 -27.22 -6.43 28.37
N LEU A 267 -26.34 -5.68 27.70
CA LEU A 267 -26.63 -5.09 26.38
C LEU A 267 -27.81 -4.10 26.37
N GLY A 268 -27.84 -3.12 27.26
CA GLY A 268 -28.91 -2.14 27.26
C GLY A 268 -30.29 -2.80 27.49
N PRO A 269 -31.39 -2.06 27.31
CA PRO A 269 -32.73 -2.61 27.57
C PRO A 269 -32.97 -3.87 26.72
N PRO A 270 -33.68 -4.88 27.26
CA PRO A 270 -34.01 -6.09 26.51
C PRO A 270 -34.69 -5.72 25.19
N GLY A 271 -34.02 -6.02 24.08
CA GLY A 271 -34.44 -5.61 22.73
C GLY A 271 -33.41 -4.81 21.93
N THR A 272 -32.31 -4.33 22.55
CA THR A 272 -31.22 -3.66 21.81
C THR A 272 -30.16 -4.64 21.28
N LEU A 273 -29.91 -4.58 19.97
CA LEU A 273 -28.88 -5.38 19.30
C LEU A 273 -27.47 -5.02 19.81
N PRO A 274 -26.54 -5.99 19.93
CA PRO A 274 -25.16 -5.71 20.34
C PRO A 274 -24.49 -4.74 19.37
N THR A 275 -24.03 -3.61 19.91
CA THR A 275 -23.22 -2.61 19.18
C THR A 275 -21.81 -3.12 19.00
N TYR A 276 -21.27 -2.98 17.79
CA TYR A 276 -19.89 -3.33 17.46
C TYR A 276 -19.27 -2.24 16.58
N TYR A 277 -17.95 -2.25 16.46
CA TYR A 277 -17.20 -1.34 15.61
C TYR A 277 -15.97 -2.05 15.05
N TYR A 278 -15.39 -1.49 13.99
CA TYR A 278 -14.11 -1.93 13.43
C TYR A 278 -13.05 -0.88 13.73
N ALA A 279 -11.87 -1.32 14.16
CA ALA A 279 -10.73 -0.45 14.35
C ALA A 279 -9.47 -1.05 13.72
N VAL A 280 -8.77 -0.24 12.93
CA VAL A 280 -7.57 -0.63 12.17
C VAL A 280 -6.49 0.40 12.46
N GLY A 281 -5.31 -0.08 12.83
CA GLY A 281 -4.16 0.78 13.13
C GLY A 281 -3.11 0.85 12.04
N ASP A 282 -3.08 -0.09 11.11
CA ASP A 282 -2.19 0.03 9.95
C ASP A 282 -2.82 -0.64 8.73
N PHE A 283 -2.73 0.03 7.59
CA PHE A 283 -3.17 -0.44 6.29
C PHE A 283 -2.02 -0.29 5.29
N GLN A 284 -1.39 -1.43 4.98
CA GLN A 284 -0.26 -1.46 4.08
C GLN A 284 -0.61 -2.14 2.76
N VAL A 285 -0.09 -1.59 1.68
CA VAL A 285 -0.18 -2.15 0.33
C VAL A 285 1.24 -2.22 -0.22
N GLY A 286 1.88 -3.37 0.00
CA GLY A 286 3.26 -3.60 -0.37
C GLY A 286 3.40 -3.97 -1.84
N GLY A 287 4.19 -3.21 -2.58
CA GLY A 287 4.40 -3.46 -3.99
C GLY A 287 5.45 -2.55 -4.61
N ARG A 288 5.46 -2.50 -5.93
CA ARG A 288 6.32 -1.59 -6.69
C ARG A 288 5.54 -0.96 -7.83
N CYS A 289 6.00 0.20 -8.27
CA CYS A 289 5.47 0.86 -9.46
C CYS A 289 5.52 -0.07 -10.68
N LYS A 290 4.42 -0.22 -11.43
CA LYS A 290 4.40 -0.98 -12.68
C LYS A 290 5.10 -0.16 -13.78
N CYS A 291 6.30 -0.58 -14.17
CA CYS A 291 7.09 0.01 -15.25
C CYS A 291 7.59 -1.03 -16.27
N ASN A 292 7.04 -2.25 -16.24
CA ASN A 292 7.37 -3.35 -17.15
C ASN A 292 8.89 -3.68 -17.26
N GLY A 293 9.67 -3.34 -16.23
CA GLY A 293 11.11 -3.57 -16.21
C GLY A 293 11.95 -2.58 -17.04
N HIS A 294 11.35 -1.45 -17.46
CA HIS A 294 12.02 -0.39 -18.23
C HIS A 294 12.18 0.93 -17.46
N ALA A 295 12.04 0.92 -16.13
CA ALA A 295 12.37 2.08 -15.30
C ALA A 295 12.78 1.64 -13.89
N SER A 296 13.76 2.34 -13.33
CA SER A 296 14.28 2.09 -11.99
C SER A 296 13.58 2.89 -10.91
N ARG A 297 12.77 3.88 -11.28
CA ARG A 297 12.00 4.71 -10.34
C ARG A 297 10.77 5.32 -10.99
N CYS A 298 9.85 5.74 -10.12
CA CYS A 298 8.71 6.58 -10.47
C CYS A 298 8.95 8.02 -10.02
N VAL A 299 8.48 8.97 -10.81
CA VAL A 299 8.58 10.40 -10.52
C VAL A 299 7.20 11.05 -10.63
N ARG A 300 6.97 12.13 -9.88
CA ARG A 300 5.75 12.94 -10.02
C ARG A 300 5.97 13.96 -11.14
N GLU A 301 5.09 13.98 -12.13
CA GLU A 301 5.06 15.00 -13.17
C GLU A 301 4.52 16.34 -12.64
N LYS A 302 4.54 17.39 -13.47
CA LYS A 302 4.11 18.75 -13.10
C LYS A 302 2.66 18.80 -12.64
N GLU A 303 1.83 17.91 -13.17
CA GLU A 303 0.41 17.74 -12.85
C GLU A 303 0.19 16.90 -11.58
N GLY A 304 1.26 16.51 -10.87
CA GLY A 304 1.20 15.73 -9.63
C GLY A 304 1.00 14.22 -9.82
N LYS A 305 0.85 13.77 -11.07
CA LYS A 305 0.66 12.35 -11.42
C LYS A 305 1.97 11.58 -11.29
N LEU A 306 1.92 10.41 -10.64
CA LEU A 306 3.05 9.50 -10.57
C LEU A 306 3.18 8.73 -11.89
N VAL A 307 4.36 8.76 -12.51
CA VAL A 307 4.68 8.06 -13.77
C VAL A 307 6.04 7.38 -13.67
N CYS A 308 6.31 6.42 -14.55
CA CYS A 308 7.64 5.82 -14.66
C CYS A 308 8.63 6.77 -15.36
N GLU A 309 9.86 6.84 -14.88
CA GLU A 309 10.96 7.48 -15.62
C GLU A 309 11.51 6.52 -16.67
N CYS A 310 10.80 6.38 -17.79
CA CYS A 310 11.06 5.32 -18.77
C CYS A 310 12.44 5.40 -19.45
N LYS A 311 13.10 4.24 -19.51
CA LYS A 311 14.37 3.94 -20.18
C LYS A 311 14.14 2.99 -21.35
N HIS A 312 15.19 2.40 -21.91
CA HIS A 312 15.08 1.38 -22.96
C HIS A 312 14.31 1.84 -24.20
N ASN A 313 14.33 3.15 -24.48
CA ASN A 313 13.55 3.81 -25.54
C ASN A 313 12.04 3.54 -25.46
N THR A 314 11.51 3.30 -24.27
CA THR A 314 10.09 3.15 -23.99
C THR A 314 9.47 4.45 -23.50
N GLU A 315 8.16 4.59 -23.66
CA GLU A 315 7.37 5.71 -23.16
C GLU A 315 5.99 5.23 -22.69
N GLY A 316 5.18 6.17 -22.22
CA GLY A 316 3.89 5.89 -21.59
C GLY A 316 4.02 5.78 -20.06
N PRO A 317 2.89 5.86 -19.33
CA PRO A 317 2.90 5.92 -17.87
C PRO A 317 3.50 4.66 -17.23
N GLU A 318 3.38 3.51 -17.89
CA GLU A 318 3.91 2.20 -17.45
C GLU A 318 5.11 1.72 -18.29
N CYS A 319 5.68 2.57 -19.15
CA CYS A 319 6.69 2.17 -20.14
C CYS A 319 6.19 1.03 -21.06
N ASP A 320 4.92 1.15 -21.47
CA ASP A 320 4.10 0.14 -22.13
C ASP A 320 4.10 0.25 -23.67
N ARG A 321 4.90 1.17 -24.23
CA ARG A 321 5.08 1.31 -25.68
C ARG A 321 6.46 1.86 -26.02
N CYS A 322 6.86 1.73 -27.28
CA CYS A 322 8.09 2.32 -27.79
C CYS A 322 7.94 3.81 -28.09
N LYS A 323 9.01 4.58 -27.83
CA LYS A 323 9.13 5.96 -28.27
C LYS A 323 9.03 6.06 -29.79
N PRO A 324 8.57 7.20 -30.33
CA PRO A 324 8.65 7.49 -31.75
C PRO A 324 10.04 7.16 -32.31
N PHE A 325 10.07 6.62 -33.53
CA PHE A 325 11.28 6.16 -34.26
C PHE A 325 12.00 4.92 -33.70
N HIS A 326 11.46 4.28 -32.65
CA HIS A 326 12.02 3.06 -32.07
C HIS A 326 11.12 1.82 -32.30
N TYR A 327 10.63 1.66 -33.53
CA TYR A 327 9.68 0.62 -33.92
C TYR A 327 10.30 -0.51 -34.77
N ASP A 328 11.61 -0.72 -34.67
CA ASP A 328 12.29 -1.77 -35.45
C ASP A 328 11.89 -3.19 -35.02
N ARG A 329 11.41 -3.34 -33.78
CA ARG A 329 10.74 -4.54 -33.27
C ARG A 329 9.52 -4.18 -32.41
N PRO A 330 8.55 -5.11 -32.22
CA PRO A 330 7.44 -4.90 -31.29
C PRO A 330 7.93 -4.66 -29.87
N TRP A 331 7.18 -3.84 -29.12
CA TRP A 331 7.41 -3.65 -27.69
C TRP A 331 7.19 -4.96 -26.92
N GLN A 332 8.04 -5.22 -25.92
CA GLN A 332 7.90 -6.33 -24.99
C GLN A 332 8.39 -5.92 -23.61
N ARG A 333 7.77 -6.48 -22.56
CA ARG A 333 8.22 -6.33 -21.18
C ARG A 333 9.63 -6.88 -20.99
N ALA A 334 10.47 -6.22 -20.21
CA ALA A 334 11.79 -6.73 -19.85
C ALA A 334 11.69 -7.94 -18.92
N THR A 335 12.49 -8.98 -19.20
CA THR A 335 12.62 -10.19 -18.39
C THR A 335 13.96 -10.20 -17.66
N ALA A 336 14.17 -11.17 -16.76
CA ALA A 336 15.48 -11.32 -16.11
C ALA A 336 16.62 -11.61 -17.11
N LYS A 337 16.31 -12.16 -18.29
CA LYS A 337 17.30 -12.55 -19.31
C LYS A 337 17.50 -11.47 -20.37
N GLU A 338 16.41 -10.83 -20.79
CA GLU A 338 16.40 -9.90 -21.93
C GLU A 338 15.73 -8.58 -21.52
N ALA A 339 16.40 -7.45 -21.77
CA ALA A 339 15.90 -6.12 -21.43
C ALA A 339 14.77 -5.65 -22.34
N ASN A 340 14.66 -6.24 -23.53
CA ASN A 340 13.61 -5.95 -24.51
C ASN A 340 13.44 -4.45 -24.81
N GLU A 341 14.56 -3.76 -24.97
CA GLU A 341 14.60 -2.35 -25.34
C GLU A 341 14.06 -2.09 -26.75
N CYS A 342 13.42 -0.94 -26.93
CA CYS A 342 12.95 -0.53 -28.24
C CYS A 342 14.13 -0.09 -29.11
N LEU A 343 14.19 -0.63 -30.33
CA LEU A 343 15.31 -0.43 -31.25
C LEU A 343 14.97 0.65 -32.29
N ARG A 344 15.94 1.52 -32.55
CA ARG A 344 15.80 2.61 -33.51
C ARG A 344 15.74 2.04 -34.93
N LYS A 345 14.79 2.50 -35.72
CA LYS A 345 14.74 2.19 -37.15
C LYS A 345 15.83 2.98 -37.88
N LEU A 346 16.84 2.30 -38.42
CA LEU A 346 17.84 2.88 -39.32
C LEU A 346 17.21 2.96 -40.74
N HIS A 347 17.19 4.15 -41.36
CA HIS A 347 16.56 4.53 -42.66
C HIS A 347 16.34 3.36 -43.66
N THR A 348 15.15 3.15 -44.27
CA THR A 348 14.39 4.04 -45.17
C THR A 348 12.85 3.90 -45.03
N ASP A 349 12.12 4.83 -45.65
CA ASP A 349 10.65 4.98 -45.68
C ASP A 349 10.00 5.65 -44.46
N CYS A 350 10.22 6.97 -44.38
CA CYS A 350 9.34 7.94 -43.75
C CYS A 350 7.97 8.03 -44.49
N CYS A 351 7.29 6.90 -44.74
CA CYS A 351 6.05 6.86 -45.55
C CYS A 351 4.85 6.16 -44.88
N VAL A 352 4.98 5.57 -43.68
CA VAL A 352 3.86 4.80 -43.09
C VAL A 352 3.04 5.58 -42.04
N LEU A 353 3.47 6.77 -41.61
CA LEU A 353 2.78 7.53 -40.55
C LEU A 353 1.77 8.60 -41.04
N LEU A 354 1.26 8.48 -42.27
CA LEU A 354 0.19 9.37 -42.79
C LEU A 354 -1.11 8.66 -43.18
N LYS A 355 -1.30 7.38 -42.85
CA LYS A 355 -2.56 6.64 -43.09
C LYS A 355 -3.14 6.02 -41.82
N MET A 356 -3.45 6.82 -40.81
CA MET A 356 -4.55 6.53 -39.90
C MET A 356 -5.24 7.86 -39.56
N ARG A 357 -6.21 8.21 -40.41
CA ARG A 357 -7.29 9.15 -40.10
C ARG A 357 -8.46 8.35 -39.59
#